data_AF-A0A1A8FNY9-F1
#
_entry.id   AF-A0A1A8FNY9-F1
#
_cell.length_a   1.000
_cell.length_b   1.000
_cell.length_c   1.000
_cell.angle_alpha   90.00
_cell.angle_beta   90.00
_cell.angle_gamma   90.00
#
_symmetry.space_group_name_H-M   'P 1'
#
loop_
_entity.id
_entity.type
_entity.pdbx_description
1 polymer ?
#
loop_
_entity_poly.entity_id
_entity_poly.type
_entity_poly.pdbx_seq_one_letter_code
_entity_poly.pdbx_strand_id
1 'polypeptide(L)'
;MYDHLKYPIGLVESCWGGTPVEAWSSSRALKQCGLKLAGDSTKNNNSVLWNAMIHPLLNFSIYGAIWYQGEANAHYHKDKYNCSFPAMVNDWRMAFYQGSGLQTAVDFPFGFVQ
;
A
#
# COMPACT_ATOMS: atom_id res chain seq x y z
N MET A 1 -18.54 -15.64 7.66
CA MET A 1 -18.28 -14.70 6.54
C MET A 1 -18.80 -15.25 5.22
N TYR A 2 -18.41 -16.47 4.81
CA TYR A 2 -19.00 -17.18 3.66
C TYR A 2 -20.53 -17.34 3.75
N ASP A 3 -21.06 -17.64 4.94
CA ASP A 3 -22.50 -17.85 5.13
C ASP A 3 -23.37 -16.61 4.85
N HIS A 4 -22.79 -15.41 4.98
CA HIS A 4 -23.48 -14.13 4.75
C HIS A 4 -23.27 -13.59 3.34
N LEU A 5 -22.06 -13.75 2.81
CA LEU A 5 -21.65 -13.14 1.56
C LEU A 5 -21.91 -14.02 0.34
N LYS A 6 -21.94 -15.35 0.52
CA LYS A 6 -22.16 -16.36 -0.54
C LYS A 6 -21.16 -16.34 -1.71
N TYR A 7 -20.13 -15.50 -1.65
CA TYR A 7 -18.98 -15.53 -2.54
C TYR A 7 -17.73 -16.07 -1.82
N PRO A 8 -16.83 -16.78 -2.53
CA PRO A 8 -15.55 -17.22 -1.96
C PRO A 8 -14.68 -15.99 -1.64
N ILE A 9 -13.98 -16.06 -0.51
CA ILE A 9 -13.09 -14.99 -0.04
C ILE A 9 -11.68 -15.50 -0.13
N GLY A 10 -10.85 -14.84 -0.94
CA GLY A 10 -9.41 -15.07 -1.00
C GLY A 10 -8.67 -14.09 -0.11
N LEU A 11 -7.57 -14.56 0.49
CA LEU A 11 -6.60 -13.71 1.17
C LEU A 11 -5.33 -13.68 0.33
N VAL A 12 -4.83 -12.47 0.06
CA VAL A 12 -3.54 -12.25 -0.60
C VAL A 12 -2.60 -11.62 0.41
N GLU A 13 -1.48 -12.29 0.66
CA GLU A 13 -0.44 -11.80 1.54
C GLU A 13 0.65 -11.10 0.72
N SER A 14 1.06 -9.92 1.15
CA SER A 14 2.20 -9.18 0.59
C SER A 14 2.93 -8.50 1.74
N CYS A 15 3.90 -9.21 2.31
CA CYS A 15 4.63 -8.77 3.50
C CYS A 15 6.14 -8.92 3.32
N TRP A 16 6.90 -7.97 3.85
CA TRP A 16 8.35 -8.08 3.93
C TRP A 16 8.88 -7.35 5.16
N GLY A 17 9.49 -8.09 6.08
CA GLY A 17 10.01 -7.55 7.34
C GLY A 17 11.12 -6.50 7.18
N GLY A 18 11.07 -5.50 8.06
CA GLY A 18 12.06 -4.42 8.17
C GLY A 18 11.99 -3.38 7.05
N THR A 19 10.82 -3.21 6.43
CA THR A 19 10.64 -2.31 5.29
C THR A 19 9.86 -1.06 5.72
N PRO A 20 10.28 0.14 5.26
CA PRO A 20 9.61 1.38 5.59
C PRO A 20 8.38 1.59 4.67
N VAL A 21 7.45 2.47 5.07
CA VAL A 21 6.22 2.76 4.29
C VAL A 21 6.53 3.25 2.88
N GLU A 22 7.69 3.87 2.69
CA GLU A 22 8.15 4.36 1.41
C GLU A 22 8.38 3.26 0.38
N ALA A 23 8.78 2.06 0.81
CA ALA A 23 8.97 0.94 -0.09
C ALA A 23 7.65 0.46 -0.71
N TRP A 24 6.55 0.61 0.03
CA TRP A 24 5.18 0.22 -0.34
C TRP A 24 4.35 1.34 -0.96
N SER A 25 4.91 2.54 -0.98
CA SER A 25 4.29 3.73 -1.57
C SER A 25 4.71 3.89 -3.01
N SER A 26 3.77 4.22 -3.88
CA SER A 26 4.08 4.58 -5.26
C SER A 26 4.88 5.89 -5.33
N SER A 27 5.55 6.11 -6.46
CA SER A 27 6.35 7.32 -6.67
C SER A 27 5.52 8.61 -6.63
N ARG A 28 4.24 8.55 -7.00
CA ARG A 28 3.29 9.67 -6.95
C ARG A 28 2.94 10.04 -5.51
N ALA A 29 2.65 9.06 -4.65
CA ALA A 29 2.37 9.28 -3.23
C ALA A 29 3.57 9.91 -2.52
N LEU A 30 4.78 9.42 -2.80
CA LEU A 30 6.01 9.91 -2.18
C LEU A 30 6.37 11.34 -2.59
N LYS A 31 6.18 11.67 -3.87
CA LYS A 31 6.42 13.04 -4.37
C LYS A 31 5.56 14.07 -3.65
N GLN A 32 4.33 13.73 -3.28
CA GLN A 32 3.44 14.63 -2.52
C GLN A 32 4.02 15.02 -1.15
N CYS A 33 4.84 14.14 -0.55
CA CYS A 33 5.47 14.36 0.74
C CYS A 33 6.92 14.85 0.66
N GLY A 34 7.40 15.17 -0.55
CA GLY A 34 8.77 15.62 -0.81
C GLY A 34 9.82 14.50 -0.70
N LEU A 35 9.38 13.23 -0.75
CA LEU A 35 10.26 12.06 -0.74
C LEU A 35 10.67 11.73 -2.18
N LYS A 36 11.98 11.71 -2.45
CA LYS A 36 12.54 11.41 -3.79
C LYS A 36 12.75 9.91 -3.94
N LEU A 37 12.60 9.39 -5.16
CA LEU A 37 13.00 8.02 -5.46
C LEU A 37 14.51 7.86 -5.25
N ALA A 38 14.91 6.86 -4.47
CA ALA A 38 16.31 6.47 -4.34
C ALA A 38 16.73 5.71 -5.60
N GLY A 39 17.92 6.00 -6.14
CA GLY A 39 18.44 5.39 -7.37
C GLY A 39 19.04 3.99 -7.18
N ASP A 40 18.72 3.32 -6.09
CA ASP A 40 19.22 1.99 -5.73
C ASP A 40 18.03 1.01 -5.62
N SER A 41 18.26 -0.28 -5.79
CA SER A 41 17.22 -1.32 -5.96
C SER A 41 16.95 -2.16 -4.71
N THR A 42 17.48 -1.77 -3.55
CA THR A 42 17.25 -2.52 -2.30
C THR A 42 15.77 -2.52 -1.89
N LYS A 43 15.35 -3.54 -1.15
CA LYS A 43 13.96 -3.70 -0.67
C LYS A 43 13.43 -2.53 0.17
N ASN A 44 14.32 -1.72 0.77
CA ASN A 44 13.93 -0.56 1.58
C ASN A 44 13.82 0.71 0.74
N ASN A 45 14.19 0.65 -0.54
CA ASN A 45 14.12 1.79 -1.41
C ASN A 45 12.69 2.06 -1.85
N ASN A 46 12.47 3.35 -2.08
CA ASN A 46 11.20 3.94 -2.39
C ASN A 46 10.53 3.24 -3.58
N SER A 47 9.28 2.84 -3.40
CA SER A 47 8.43 2.17 -4.39
C SER A 47 8.86 0.79 -4.89
N VAL A 48 9.94 0.18 -4.38
CA VAL A 48 10.39 -1.14 -4.86
C VAL A 48 9.34 -2.22 -4.60
N LEU A 49 8.78 -2.27 -3.38
CA LEU A 49 7.79 -3.27 -2.99
C LEU A 49 6.41 -2.96 -3.56
N TRP A 50 6.08 -1.67 -3.70
CA TRP A 50 4.92 -1.25 -4.49
C TRP A 50 4.96 -1.85 -5.90
N ASN A 51 6.08 -1.66 -6.62
CA ASN A 51 6.22 -2.15 -8.00
C ASN A 51 6.27 -3.67 -8.09
N ALA A 52 6.92 -4.34 -7.13
CA ALA A 52 7.14 -5.78 -7.16
C ALA A 52 5.95 -6.61 -6.66
N MET A 53 5.23 -6.13 -5.63
CA MET A 53 4.21 -6.92 -4.93
C MET A 53 2.79 -6.38 -5.08
N ILE A 54 2.60 -5.06 -5.18
CA ILE A 54 1.25 -4.47 -5.17
C ILE A 54 0.78 -4.13 -6.59
N HIS A 55 1.64 -3.51 -7.40
CA HIS A 55 1.32 -3.12 -8.77
C HIS A 55 0.81 -4.28 -9.65
N PRO A 56 1.36 -5.51 -9.57
CA PRO A 56 0.83 -6.64 -10.34
C PRO A 56 -0.60 -7.06 -9.95
N LEU A 57 -1.05 -6.70 -8.75
CA LEU A 57 -2.37 -7.06 -8.21
C LEU A 57 -3.45 -6.02 -8.54
N LEU A 58 -3.11 -4.88 -9.15
CA LEU A 58 -4.07 -3.78 -9.36
C LEU A 58 -5.27 -4.17 -10.24
N ASN A 59 -5.16 -5.21 -11.05
CA ASN A 59 -6.26 -5.72 -11.88
C ASN A 59 -7.27 -6.57 -11.10
N PHE A 60 -7.02 -6.84 -9.81
CA PHE A 60 -7.92 -7.62 -8.96
C PHE A 60 -8.92 -6.69 -8.28
N SER A 61 -10.16 -7.18 -8.15
CA SER A 61 -11.18 -6.51 -7.35
C SER A 61 -11.01 -6.90 -5.89
N ILE A 62 -10.71 -5.92 -5.03
CA ILE A 62 -10.47 -6.15 -3.59
C ILE A 62 -11.59 -5.56 -2.75
N TYR A 63 -11.87 -6.20 -1.62
CA TYR A 63 -12.84 -5.70 -0.63
C TYR A 63 -12.23 -4.80 0.44
N GLY A 64 -10.93 -4.95 0.71
CA GLY A 64 -10.28 -4.28 1.81
C GLY A 64 -8.79 -4.57 1.87
N ALA A 65 -8.07 -3.77 2.65
CA ALA A 65 -6.67 -4.02 2.99
C ALA A 65 -6.49 -4.03 4.51
N ILE A 66 -5.58 -4.87 4.99
CA ILE A 66 -5.13 -4.90 6.37
C ILE A 66 -3.64 -4.56 6.35
N TRP A 67 -3.25 -3.59 7.16
CA TRP A 67 -1.93 -3.00 7.15
C TRP A 67 -1.28 -3.06 8.53
N TYR A 68 -0.16 -3.73 8.63
CA TYR A 68 0.63 -3.82 9.84
C TYR A 68 2.07 -3.45 9.50
N GLN A 69 2.42 -2.18 9.75
CA GLN A 69 3.76 -1.64 9.51
C GLN A 69 3.91 -0.33 10.29
N GLY A 70 5.10 -0.08 10.80
CA GLY A 70 5.49 1.22 11.36
C GLY A 70 6.83 1.16 12.11
N GLU A 71 7.28 -0.04 12.46
CA GLU A 71 8.46 -0.32 13.26
C GLU A 71 9.73 0.24 12.62
N ALA A 72 9.87 0.10 11.29
CA ALA A 72 11.01 0.65 10.57
C ALA A 72 10.99 2.19 10.52
N ASN A 73 9.80 2.81 10.49
CA ASN A 73 9.66 4.27 10.46
C ASN A 73 9.66 4.93 11.85
N ALA A 74 9.73 4.14 12.92
CA ALA A 74 9.88 4.66 14.29
C ALA A 74 11.16 5.51 14.45
N HIS A 75 12.20 5.21 13.67
CA HIS A 75 13.47 5.93 13.64
C HIS A 75 13.81 6.53 12.27
N TYR A 76 13.30 5.95 11.17
CA TYR A 76 13.56 6.40 9.80
C TYR A 76 12.43 7.28 9.26
N HIS A 77 12.74 8.52 8.87
CA HIS A 77 11.76 9.49 8.32
C HIS A 77 10.47 9.63 9.14
N LYS A 78 10.60 9.59 10.47
CA LYS A 78 9.48 9.70 11.41
C LYS A 78 8.64 10.97 11.16
N ASP A 79 9.28 12.08 10.82
CA ASP A 79 8.65 13.36 10.50
C ASP A 79 7.83 13.32 9.20
N LYS A 80 8.15 12.39 8.29
CA LYS A 80 7.46 12.23 7.01
C LYS A 80 6.33 11.22 7.05
N TYR A 81 6.33 10.31 8.04
CA TYR A 81 5.32 9.24 8.16
C TYR A 81 3.88 9.78 8.18
N ASN A 82 3.66 10.89 8.90
CA ASN A 82 2.35 11.56 8.97
C ASN A 82 1.83 12.04 7.61
N CYS A 83 2.72 12.25 6.63
CA CYS A 83 2.34 12.56 5.26
C CYS A 83 2.31 11.31 4.39
N SER A 84 3.37 10.50 4.42
CA SER A 84 3.56 9.38 3.49
C SER A 84 2.54 8.28 3.70
N PHE A 85 2.14 7.98 4.93
CA PHE A 85 1.16 6.93 5.20
C PHE A 85 -0.25 7.26 4.67
N PRO A 86 -0.86 8.43 4.99
CA PRO A 86 -2.13 8.82 4.37
C PRO A 86 -2.04 8.95 2.84
N ALA A 87 -0.92 9.47 2.33
CA ALA A 87 -0.69 9.56 0.89
C ALA A 87 -0.68 8.17 0.23
N MET A 88 -0.02 7.18 0.84
CA MET A 88 0.00 5.80 0.38
C MET A 88 -1.41 5.20 0.33
N VAL A 89 -2.20 5.33 1.38
CA VAL A 89 -3.56 4.78 1.46
C VAL A 89 -4.44 5.36 0.35
N ASN A 90 -4.43 6.68 0.18
CA ASN A 90 -5.20 7.35 -0.87
C ASN A 90 -4.75 6.91 -2.26
N ASP A 91 -3.45 6.71 -2.43
CA ASP A 91 -2.88 6.30 -3.69
C ASP A 91 -3.23 4.86 -4.07
N TRP A 92 -3.24 3.95 -3.10
CA TRP A 92 -3.70 2.57 -3.25
C TRP A 92 -5.17 2.52 -3.64
N ARG A 93 -6.02 3.28 -2.94
CA ARG A 93 -7.45 3.42 -3.28
C ARG A 93 -7.66 3.82 -4.73
N MET A 94 -6.96 4.87 -5.17
CA MET A 94 -7.03 5.30 -6.56
C MET A 94 -6.50 4.23 -7.52
N ALA A 95 -5.39 3.58 -7.19
CA ALA A 95 -4.74 2.60 -8.05
C ALA A 95 -5.60 1.36 -8.27
N PHE A 96 -6.17 0.78 -7.20
CA PHE A 96 -7.04 -0.38 -7.29
C PHE A 96 -8.37 -0.05 -7.96
N TYR A 97 -8.95 1.12 -7.69
CA TYR A 97 -10.15 1.57 -8.40
C TYR A 97 -9.92 1.61 -9.92
N GLN A 98 -8.82 2.22 -10.36
CA GLN A 98 -8.50 2.31 -11.78
C GLN A 98 -8.09 0.96 -12.39
N GLY A 99 -7.20 0.21 -11.73
CA GLY A 99 -6.66 -1.05 -12.24
C GLY A 99 -7.71 -2.16 -12.36
N SER A 100 -8.65 -2.23 -11.42
CA SER A 100 -9.74 -3.22 -11.43
C SER A 100 -10.87 -2.90 -12.43
N GLY A 101 -10.70 -1.87 -13.26
CA GLY A 101 -11.74 -1.44 -14.19
C GLY A 101 -12.96 -0.87 -13.46
N LEU A 102 -12.75 -0.08 -12.41
CA LEU A 102 -13.77 0.58 -11.59
C LEU A 102 -14.61 -0.37 -10.71
N GLN A 103 -14.15 -1.60 -10.49
CA GLN A 103 -14.87 -2.60 -9.69
C GLN A 103 -14.57 -2.52 -8.20
N THR A 104 -13.35 -2.14 -7.82
CA THR A 104 -12.98 -1.93 -6.40
C THR A 104 -13.61 -0.63 -5.90
N ALA A 105 -14.21 -0.63 -4.71
CA ALA A 105 -14.76 0.60 -4.13
C ALA A 105 -13.65 1.67 -3.90
N VAL A 106 -13.91 2.92 -4.28
CA VAL A 106 -12.93 4.03 -4.12
C VAL A 106 -12.53 4.25 -2.65
N ASP A 107 -13.44 3.96 -1.73
CA ASP A 107 -13.31 4.16 -0.29
C ASP A 107 -13.19 2.83 0.47
N PHE A 108 -12.71 1.77 -0.19
CA PHE A 108 -12.61 0.44 0.44
C PHE A 108 -11.93 0.51 1.83
N PRO A 109 -12.37 -0.33 2.78
CA PRO A 109 -11.86 -0.33 4.15
C PRO A 109 -10.35 -0.64 4.17
N PHE A 110 -9.61 0.23 4.84
CA PHE A 110 -8.18 0.10 5.04
C PHE A 110 -7.91 0.02 6.55
N GLY A 111 -7.86 -1.20 7.08
CA GLY A 111 -7.55 -1.44 8.48
C GLY A 111 -6.05 -1.32 8.70
N PHE A 112 -5.61 -0.58 9.71
CA PHE A 112 -4.19 -0.45 10.03
C PHE A 112 -3.94 -0.47 11.54
N VAL A 113 -2.72 -0.86 11.92
CA VAL A 113 -2.22 -0.76 13.29
C VAL A 113 -1.13 0.30 13.33
N GLN A 114 -1.20 1.20 14.32
CA GLN A 114 -0.27 2.31 14.52
C GLN A 114 0.30 2.28 15.93
#